data_AF-A0AA43L960-F1
#
_entry.id   AF-A0AA43L960-F1
#
_cell.length_a   1.000
_cell.length_b   1.000
_cell.length_c   1.000
_cell.angle_alpha   90.00
_cell.angle_beta   90.00
_cell.angle_gamma   90.00
#
_symmetry.space_group_name_H-M   'P 1'
#
loop_
_entity.id
_entity.type
_entity.pdbx_description
1 polymer ?
#
loop_
_entity_poly.entity_id
_entity_poly.type
_entity_poly.pdbx_seq_one_letter_code
_entity_poly.pdbx_strand_id
1 'polypeptide(L)' 'MKFEELNEMNSTIIEVEGKELRTTQDPHVSDDGEQYIAEALDAEGNTYIITWKVIDHETTDESSACDWNNPTGVTLVK' A
#
# COMPACT_ATOMS: atom_id res chain seq x y z
N MET A 1 1.25 13.75 7.81
CA MET A 1 0.74 12.71 8.71
C MET A 1 1.93 12.01 9.34
N LYS A 2 1.85 11.62 10.63
CA LYS A 2 2.91 10.88 11.30
C LYS A 2 2.52 9.42 11.45
N PHE A 3 3.49 8.51 11.48
CA PHE A 3 3.28 7.08 11.70
C PHE A 3 2.42 6.79 12.94
N GLU A 4 2.62 7.55 14.01
CA GLU A 4 1.88 7.42 15.27
C GLU A 4 0.39 7.73 15.15
N GLU A 5 0.00 8.52 14.13
CA GLU A 5 -1.41 8.86 13.85
C GLU A 5 -2.09 7.83 12.93
N LEU A 6 -1.29 7.03 12.22
CA LEU A 6 -1.77 5.98 11.33
C LEU A 6 -2.15 4.75 12.14
N ASN A 7 -3.37 4.26 11.97
CA ASN A 7 -3.91 3.13 12.71
C ASN A 7 -4.83 2.30 11.80
N GLU A 8 -5.21 1.11 12.25
CA GLU A 8 -6.05 0.16 11.50
C GLU A 8 -7.40 0.74 11.04
N MET A 9 -7.83 1.87 11.62
CA MET A 9 -9.06 2.56 11.23
C MET A 9 -8.88 3.58 10.10
N ASN A 10 -7.67 4.12 9.90
CA ASN A 10 -7.40 5.18 8.91
C ASN A 10 -6.25 4.81 7.96
N SER A 11 -5.69 3.61 8.10
CA SER A 11 -4.47 3.17 7.41
C SER A 11 -4.44 1.66 7.27
N THR A 12 -3.87 1.19 6.18
CA THR A 12 -3.55 -0.22 5.96
C THR A 12 -2.20 -0.50 6.58
N ILE A 13 -2.14 -1.46 7.50
CA ILE A 13 -0.90 -1.94 8.11
C ILE A 13 -0.39 -3.13 7.30
N ILE A 14 0.85 -3.05 6.85
CA ILE A 14 1.47 -4.04 5.97
C ILE A 14 2.86 -4.34 6.52
N GLU A 15 3.13 -5.61 6.73
CA GLU A 15 4.44 -6.07 7.16
C GLU A 15 5.28 -6.42 5.93
N VAL A 16 6.36 -5.69 5.71
CA VAL A 16 7.25 -5.85 4.56
C VAL A 16 8.67 -6.04 5.08
N GLU A 17 9.28 -7.19 4.78
CA GLU A 17 10.64 -7.53 5.23
C GLU A 17 10.85 -7.37 6.75
N GLY A 18 9.80 -7.63 7.54
CA GLY A 18 9.82 -7.46 9.01
C GLY A 18 9.74 -6.01 9.49
N LYS A 19 9.42 -5.08 8.59
CA LYS A 19 9.08 -3.69 8.91
C LYS A 19 7.58 -3.49 8.83
N GLU A 20 7.03 -2.80 9.82
CA GLU A 20 5.62 -2.43 9.81
C GLU A 20 5.48 -1.10 9.07
N LEU A 21 4.85 -1.16 7.91
CA LEU A 21 4.50 0.01 7.10
C LEU A 21 3.03 0.30 7.25
N ARG A 22 2.68 1.58 7.41
CA ARG A 22 1.29 2.03 7.52
C ARG A 22 1.00 3.00 6.40
N THR A 23 -0.02 2.73 5.59
CA THR A 23 -0.37 3.62 4.48
C THR A 23 -0.87 4.97 5.00
N THR A 24 -0.34 6.07 4.47
CA THR A 24 -0.77 7.44 4.79
C THR A 24 -2.02 7.85 4.02
N GLN A 25 -2.33 7.12 2.96
CA GLN A 25 -3.44 7.38 2.06
C GLN A 25 -4.01 6.06 1.53
N ASP A 26 -5.25 6.12 1.05
CA ASP A 26 -5.85 5.01 0.34
C ASP A 26 -5.04 4.65 -0.93
N PRO A 27 -4.88 3.35 -1.22
CA PRO A 27 -4.32 2.90 -2.48
C PRO A 27 -5.18 3.37 -3.64
N HIS A 28 -4.54 3.97 -4.63
CA HIS A 28 -5.20 4.38 -5.86
C HIS A 28 -4.59 3.65 -7.05
N VAL A 29 -5.40 3.45 -8.08
CA VAL A 29 -4.91 2.84 -9.32
C VAL A 29 -3.94 3.81 -10.01
N SER A 30 -2.83 3.27 -10.49
CA SER A 30 -1.86 3.98 -11.33
C SER A 30 -2.52 4.37 -12.65
N ASP A 31 -1.96 5.36 -13.34
CA ASP A 31 -2.50 5.91 -14.60
C ASP A 31 -2.74 4.83 -15.68
N ASP A 32 -1.93 3.78 -15.68
CA ASP A 32 -2.00 2.64 -16.60
C ASP A 32 -3.12 1.63 -16.26
N GLY A 33 -3.71 1.71 -15.07
CA GLY A 33 -4.76 0.78 -14.63
C GLY A 33 -4.26 -0.59 -14.15
N GLU A 34 -2.99 -0.92 -14.36
CA GLU A 34 -2.44 -2.27 -14.10
C GLU A 34 -1.92 -2.48 -12.66
N GLN A 35 -1.81 -1.43 -11.86
CA GLN A 35 -1.21 -1.49 -10.53
C GLN A 35 -1.80 -0.45 -9.60
N TYR A 36 -2.01 -0.80 -8.35
CA TYR A 36 -2.36 0.12 -7.27
C TYR A 36 -1.09 0.65 -6.61
N ILE A 37 -1.09 1.93 -6.25
CA ILE A 37 0.00 2.56 -5.52
C ILE A 37 -0.55 3.28 -4.28
N ALA A 38 0.14 3.15 -3.16
CA ALA A 38 -0.14 3.88 -1.94
C ALA A 38 1.15 4.37 -1.33
N GLU A 39 1.07 5.53 -0.70
CA GLU A 39 2.16 6.02 0.12
C GLU A 39 1.99 5.46 1.55
N ALA A 40 3.11 5.11 2.18
CA ALA A 40 3.19 4.51 3.50
C ALA A 40 4.34 5.10 4.31
N LEU A 41 4.22 5.04 5.63
CA LEU A 41 5.24 5.46 6.57
C LEU A 41 5.66 4.27 7.45
N ASP A 42 6.92 4.27 7.86
CA ASP A 42 7.47 3.39 8.89
C ASP A 42 7.58 4.11 10.24
N ALA A 43 7.79 3.37 11.33
CA ALA A 43 8.04 3.88 12.67
C ALA A 43 9.20 4.90 12.74
N GLU A 44 10.19 4.79 11.85
CA GLU A 44 11.29 5.74 11.72
C GLU A 44 10.89 7.07 11.04
N GLY A 45 9.66 7.20 10.54
CA GLY A 45 9.20 8.34 9.76
C GLY A 45 9.70 8.35 8.30
N ASN A 46 10.18 7.19 7.83
CA ASN A 46 10.58 6.99 6.44
C ASN A 46 9.35 6.76 5.56
N THR A 47 9.25 7.48 4.44
CA THR A 47 8.16 7.33 3.47
C THR A 47 8.48 6.27 2.43
N TYR A 48 7.54 5.37 2.18
CA TYR A 48 7.59 4.28 1.22
C TYR A 48 6.42 4.38 0.25
N ILE A 49 6.63 3.99 -1.00
CA ILE A 49 5.55 3.76 -1.97
C ILE A 49 5.39 2.26 -2.08
N ILE A 50 4.20 1.79 -1.73
CA ILE A 50 3.78 0.41 -1.88
C ILE A 50 3.04 0.31 -3.21
N THR A 51 3.46 -0.63 -4.05
CA THR A 51 2.85 -0.90 -5.34
C THR A 51 2.30 -2.33 -5.34
N TRP A 52 1.04 -2.50 -5.67
CA TRP A 52 0.41 -3.80 -5.86
C TRP A 52 0.04 -3.98 -7.32
N LYS A 53 0.39 -5.12 -7.89
CA LYS A 53 -0.02 -5.47 -9.25
C LYS A 53 -1.46 -5.94 -9.23
N VAL A 54 -2.29 -5.41 -10.14
CA VAL A 54 -3.64 -5.92 -10.36
C VAL A 54 -3.48 -7.29 -11.02
N ILE A 55 -4.01 -8.32 -10.37
CA ILE A 55 -3.92 -9.70 -10.84
C ILE A 55 -5.11 -10.10 -11.68
N ASP A 56 -6.25 -9.44 -11.50
CA ASP A 56 -7.46 -9.74 -12.27
C ASP A 56 -8.28 -8.46 -12.51
N HIS A 57 -8.31 -8.04 -13.78
CA HIS A 57 -8.95 -6.81 -14.22
C HIS A 57 -10.45 -7.03 -14.54
N GLU A 58 -10.92 -8.29 -14.56
CA GLU A 58 -12.27 -8.67 -14.99
C GLU A 58 -13.22 -8.93 -13.81
N THR A 59 -12.71 -8.94 -12.58
CA THR A 59 -13.54 -9.06 -11.37
C THR A 59 -14.19 -7.73 -11.00
N THR A 60 -15.51 -7.78 -10.77
CA THR A 60 -16.31 -6.65 -10.23
C THR A 60 -16.08 -6.43 -8.74
N ASP A 61 -15.26 -7.27 -8.10
CA ASP A 61 -14.94 -7.25 -6.69
C ASP A 61 -13.48 -6.81 -6.48
N GLU A 62 -13.29 -5.55 -6.06
CA GLU A 62 -11.99 -4.91 -5.86
C GLU A 62 -11.12 -5.60 -4.78
N SER A 63 -11.74 -6.38 -3.87
CA SER A 63 -11.01 -7.20 -2.90
C SER A 63 -10.36 -8.45 -3.53
N SER A 64 -10.86 -8.90 -4.68
CA SER A 64 -10.27 -10.03 -5.44
C SER A 64 -9.43 -9.58 -6.62
N ALA A 65 -9.49 -8.29 -6.99
CA ALA A 65 -8.73 -7.72 -8.10
C ALA A 65 -7.22 -7.61 -7.81
N CYS A 66 -6.84 -7.56 -6.53
CA CYS A 66 -5.47 -7.26 -6.11
C CYS A 66 -5.07 -8.04 -4.85
N ASP A 67 -3.82 -8.51 -4.80
CA ASP A 67 -3.29 -9.19 -3.61
C ASP A 67 -2.80 -8.15 -2.60
N TRP A 68 -3.74 -7.53 -1.88
CA TRP A 68 -3.45 -6.47 -0.91
C TRP A 68 -2.47 -6.89 0.20
N ASN A 69 -2.41 -8.20 0.51
CA ASN A 69 -1.49 -8.77 1.49
C ASN A 69 -0.07 -8.93 0.94
N ASN A 70 0.09 -9.00 -0.38
CA ASN A 70 1.38 -9.25 -1.00
C ASN A 70 1.71 -8.14 -2.03
N PRO A 71 2.15 -6.96 -1.58
CA PRO A 71 2.59 -5.91 -2.49
C PRO A 71 3.67 -6.42 -3.43
N THR A 72 3.59 -5.99 -4.69
CA THR A 72 4.54 -6.36 -5.74
C THR A 72 5.86 -5.62 -5.60
N GLY A 73 5.83 -4.44 -4.98
CA GLY A 73 7.02 -3.63 -4.78
C GLY A 73 6.83 -2.66 -3.63
N VAL A 74 7.90 -2.41 -2.91
CA VAL A 74 7.96 -1.42 -1.83
C VAL A 74 9.22 -0.61 -2.04
N THR A 75 9.04 0.67 -2.36
CA THR A 75 10.15 1.57 -2.70
C THR A 75 10.25 2.67 -1.66
N LEU A 76 11.40 2.80 -1.01
CA LEU A 76 11.68 3.92 -0.13
C LEU A 76 11.82 5.21 -0.96
N VAL A 77 11.00 6.22 -0.67
CA VAL A 77 11.04 7.52 -1.38
C VAL A 77 11.92 8.52 -0.65
N LYS A 78 11.82 8.54 0.69
CA LYS A 78 12.58 9.36 1.65
C LYS A 78 12.52 10.88 1.47
#